data_AF-A0A9D0Y346-F1
#
_entry.id   AF-A0A9D0Y346-F1
#
_cell.length_a   1.000
_cell.length_b   1.000
_cell.length_c   1.000
_cell.angle_alpha   90.00
_cell.angle_beta   90.00
_cell.angle_gamma   90.00
#
_symmetry.space_group_name_H-M   'P 1'
#
loop_
_entity.id
_entity.type
_entity.pdbx_description
1 polymer ?
#
loop_
_entity_poly.entity_id
_entity_poly.type
_entity_poly.pdbx_seq_one_letter_code
_entity_poly.pdbx_strand_id
1 'polypeptide(L)' 'MEELLEILEELHPEINFEEHDRLIDDKVLDSFDIITLIAEINDEYDVAIPVEHIIPENFNSAKTLYQLIEKLLDEDY' A
#
# COMPACT_ATOMS: atom_id res chain seq x y z
N MET A 1 10.93 -0.74 0.47
CA MET A 1 10.04 -1.80 1.01
C MET A 1 9.97 -1.71 2.52
N GLU A 2 11.09 -1.47 3.21
CA GLU A 2 11.10 -1.29 4.68
C GLU A 2 10.15 -0.18 5.14
N GLU A 3 10.22 1.04 4.56
CA GLU A 3 9.33 2.15 5.00
C GLU A 3 7.85 1.85 4.73
N LEU A 4 7.52 1.20 3.59
CA LEU A 4 6.14 0.76 3.33
C LEU A 4 5.63 -0.21 4.41
N LEU A 5 6.48 -1.14 4.87
CA LEU A 5 6.10 -2.06 5.94
C LEU A 5 5.92 -1.31 7.27
N GLU A 6 6.76 -0.32 7.57
CA GLU A 6 6.59 0.53 8.75
C GLU A 6 5.23 1.25 8.73
N ILE A 7 4.85 1.88 7.61
CA ILE A 7 3.54 2.54 7.44
C ILE A 7 2.38 1.54 7.67
N LEU A 8 2.49 0.33 7.11
CA LEU A 8 1.47 -0.70 7.26
C LEU A 8 1.37 -1.22 8.71
N GLU A 9 2.51 -1.44 9.37
CA GLU A 9 2.58 -1.84 10.78
C GLU A 9 2.06 -0.75 11.73
N GLU A 10 2.24 0.53 11.40
CA GLU A 10 1.67 1.63 12.16
C GLU A 10 0.14 1.68 12.05
N LEU A 11 -0.41 1.36 10.87
CA LEU A 11 -1.85 1.25 10.64
C LEU A 11 -2.45 0.04 11.39
N HIS A 12 -1.85 -1.14 11.22
CA HIS A 12 -2.31 -2.37 11.85
C HIS A 12 -1.14 -3.20 12.42
N PRO A 13 -0.70 -2.91 13.65
CA PRO A 13 0.42 -3.62 14.28
C PRO A 13 0.10 -5.09 14.62
N GLU A 14 -1.17 -5.47 14.50
CA GLU A 14 -1.66 -6.83 14.73
C GLU A 14 -1.60 -7.74 13.50
N ILE A 15 -1.29 -7.18 12.31
CA ILE A 15 -1.28 -7.89 11.03
C ILE A 15 0.16 -8.07 10.54
N ASN A 16 0.49 -9.29 10.11
CA ASN A 16 1.75 -9.57 9.45
C ASN A 16 1.64 -9.35 7.93
N PHE A 17 1.96 -8.14 7.46
CA PHE A 17 1.87 -7.76 6.05
C PHE A 17 2.86 -8.47 5.13
N GLU A 18 3.93 -9.07 5.67
CA GLU A 18 4.88 -9.86 4.88
C GLU A 18 4.30 -11.22 4.47
N GLU A 19 3.42 -11.80 5.30
CA GLU A 19 2.81 -13.11 5.05
C GLU A 19 1.37 -13.02 4.53
N HIS A 20 0.74 -11.84 4.60
CA HIS A 20 -0.62 -11.62 4.10
C HIS A 20 -0.67 -11.19 2.62
N ASP A 21 -1.53 -11.87 1.87
CA ASP A 21 -1.73 -11.69 0.42
C ASP A 21 -3.20 -11.46 0.02
N ARG A 22 -4.06 -11.10 0.99
CA ARG A 22 -5.50 -10.87 0.79
C ARG A 22 -6.02 -9.65 1.57
N LEU A 23 -5.23 -8.59 1.66
CA LEU A 23 -5.52 -7.45 2.54
C LEU A 23 -6.87 -6.75 2.25
N ILE A 24 -7.24 -6.57 0.97
CA ILE A 24 -8.55 -6.00 0.61
C ILE A 24 -9.64 -7.09 0.65
N ASP A 25 -9.35 -8.27 0.11
CA ASP A 25 -10.34 -9.34 -0.01
C ASP A 25 -10.87 -9.82 1.35
N ASP A 26 -9.98 -9.95 2.33
CA ASP A 26 -10.31 -10.35 3.69
C ASP A 26 -10.78 -9.15 4.55
N LYS A 27 -10.88 -7.95 3.94
CA LYS A 27 -11.24 -6.67 4.58
C LYS A 27 -10.36 -6.33 5.77
N VAL A 28 -9.06 -6.64 5.63
CA VAL A 28 -8.04 -6.22 6.59
C VAL A 28 -7.83 -4.71 6.47
N LEU A 29 -7.70 -4.22 5.24
CA LEU A 29 -7.68 -2.79 4.94
C LEU A 29 -9.09 -2.33 4.55
N ASP A 30 -9.64 -1.39 5.31
CA ASP A 30 -10.89 -0.75 4.97
C ASP A 30 -10.69 0.49 4.08
N SER A 31 -11.79 1.16 3.72
CA SER A 31 -11.73 2.34 2.86
C SER A 31 -10.97 3.52 3.48
N PHE A 32 -10.94 3.64 4.81
CA PHE A 32 -10.21 4.68 5.51
C PHE A 32 -8.72 4.32 5.63
N ASP A 33 -8.41 3.05 5.88
CA ASP A 33 -7.02 2.57 5.91
C ASP A 33 -6.35 2.77 4.55
N ILE A 34 -7.04 2.45 3.45
CA ILE A 34 -6.54 2.67 2.08
C ILE A 34 -6.25 4.15 1.82
N ILE A 35 -7.13 5.06 2.24
CA ILE A 35 -6.94 6.49 2.02
C ILE A 35 -5.77 7.04 2.86
N THR A 36 -5.64 6.57 4.10
CA THR A 36 -4.51 6.93 4.97
C THR A 36 -3.21 6.40 4.40
N LEU A 37 -3.18 5.12 3.98
CA LEU A 37 -2.03 4.48 3.36
C LEU A 37 -1.56 5.22 2.11
N ILE A 38 -2.48 5.63 1.23
CA ILE A 38 -2.13 6.41 0.03
C ILE A 38 -1.55 7.77 0.40
N ALA A 39 -2.06 8.43 1.44
CA ALA A 39 -1.53 9.70 1.92
C ALA A 39 -0.10 9.56 2.47
N GLU A 40 0.14 8.57 3.32
CA GLU A 40 1.47 8.30 3.88
C GLU A 40 2.48 7.91 2.77
N ILE A 41 2.06 7.09 1.80
CA ILE A 41 2.88 6.75 0.63
C ILE A 41 3.23 8.00 -0.18
N ASN A 42 2.28 8.90 -0.39
CA ASN A 42 2.52 10.13 -1.12
C ASN A 42 3.50 11.05 -0.37
N ASP A 43 3.38 11.15 0.95
CA ASP A 43 4.28 11.99 1.76
C ASP A 43 5.70 11.40 1.86
N GLU A 44 5.86 10.08 1.93
CA GLU A 44 7.16 9.40 2.04
C GLU A 44 7.86 9.22 0.68
N TYR A 45 7.11 8.83 -0.36
CA TYR A 45 7.66 8.50 -1.68
C TYR A 45 7.51 9.62 -2.72
N ASP A 46 6.75 10.69 -2.44
CA ASP A 46 6.36 11.73 -3.43
C ASP A 46 5.63 11.12 -4.65
N VAL A 47 4.75 10.13 -4.38
CA VAL A 47 3.99 9.39 -5.40
C VAL A 47 2.49 9.55 -5.21
N ALA A 48 1.80 9.97 -6.27
CA ALA A 48 0.35 9.99 -6.29
C ALA A 48 -0.23 8.68 -6.85
N ILE A 49 -0.84 7.86 -5.99
CA ILE A 49 -1.55 6.64 -6.44
C ILE A 49 -2.93 7.01 -7.00
N PRO A 50 -3.21 6.76 -8.29
CA PRO A 50 -4.52 7.04 -8.86
C PRO A 50 -5.57 6.04 -8.37
N VAL A 51 -6.83 6.50 -8.29
CA VAL A 51 -7.95 5.69 -7.77
C VAL A 51 -8.18 4.39 -8.58
N GLU A 52 -7.85 4.41 -9.87
CA GLU A 52 -7.93 3.23 -10.75
C GLU A 52 -6.91 2.13 -10.41
N HIS A 53 -5.82 2.47 -9.73
CA HIS A 53 -4.82 1.52 -9.26
C HIS A 53 -5.17 0.93 -7.88
N ILE A 54 -6.23 1.43 -7.22
CA ILE A 54 -6.75 0.89 -5.96
C ILE A 54 -7.61 -0.35 -6.26
N ILE A 55 -6.93 -1.41 -6.65
CA ILE A 55 -7.52 -2.72 -6.94
C ILE A 55 -6.86 -3.80 -6.07
N PRO A 56 -7.56 -4.91 -5.78
CA PRO A 56 -7.01 -6.00 -4.98
C PRO A 56 -5.67 -6.50 -5.54
N GLU A 57 -5.47 -6.55 -6.86
CA GLU A 57 -4.22 -7.00 -7.47
C GLU A 57 -2.99 -6.17 -7.04
N ASN A 58 -3.17 -4.88 -6.76
CA ASN A 58 -2.08 -4.01 -6.31
C ASN A 58 -2.02 -3.94 -4.78
N PHE A 59 -3.15 -3.98 -4.07
CA PHE A 59 -3.22 -3.71 -2.63
C PHE A 59 -3.39 -4.95 -1.74
N ASN A 60 -3.57 -6.14 -2.29
CA ASN A 60 -3.75 -7.36 -1.49
C ASN A 60 -2.48 -7.81 -0.77
N SER A 61 -1.29 -7.35 -1.16
CA SER A 61 -0.03 -7.67 -0.50
C SER A 61 0.88 -6.44 -0.44
N ALA A 62 1.67 -6.32 0.63
CA ALA A 62 2.71 -5.29 0.73
C ALA A 62 3.67 -5.35 -0.47
N LYS A 63 3.93 -6.55 -1.01
CA LYS A 63 4.81 -6.73 -2.16
C LYS A 63 4.22 -6.15 -3.44
N THR A 64 2.95 -6.41 -3.74
CA THR A 64 2.30 -5.88 -4.95
C THR A 64 2.13 -4.37 -4.85
N LEU A 65 1.88 -3.87 -3.64
CA LEU A 65 1.76 -2.43 -3.39
C LEU A 65 3.11 -1.74 -3.59
N TYR A 66 4.19 -2.32 -3.05
CA TYR A 66 5.53 -1.80 -3.28
C TYR A 66 5.91 -1.77 -4.77
N GLN A 67 5.56 -2.82 -5.52
CA GLN A 67 5.78 -2.85 -6.97
C GLN A 67 5.00 -1.75 -7.72
N LEU A 68 3.78 -1.42 -7.27
CA LEU A 68 3.02 -0.29 -7.81
C LEU A 68 3.75 1.03 -7.53
N ILE A 69 4.23 1.23 -6.31
CA ILE A 69 4.97 2.45 -5.92
C ILE A 69 6.24 2.58 -6.77
N GLU A 70 7.06 1.53 -6.88
CA GLU A 70 8.28 1.55 -7.71
C GLU A 70 7.97 1.86 -9.17
N LYS A 71 6.86 1.33 -9.70
CA LYS A 71 6.45 1.61 -11.07
C LYS A 71 6.05 3.08 -11.26
N LEU A 72 5.30 3.64 -10.33
CA LEU A 72 4.89 5.05 -10.40
C LEU A 72 6.10 5.99 -10.24
N LEU A 73 7.04 5.65 -9.34
CA LEU A 73 8.31 6.37 -9.20
C LEU A 73 9.11 6.41 -10.50
N ASP A 74 9.14 5.32 -11.28
CA ASP A 74 9.87 5.24 -12.55
C ASP A 74 9.15 5.98 -13.69
N GLU A 75 7.81 6.10 -13.63
CA GLU A 75 7.01 6.82 -14.64
C GLU A 75 7.08 8.35 -14.52
N ASP A 76 7.48 8.89 -13.36
CA ASP A 76 7.67 10.33 -13.11
C ASP A 76 9.06 10.88 -13.56
N TYR A 77 9.88 10.08 -14.27
CA TYR A 77 11.20 10.47 -14.81
C TYR A 77 11.31 10.56 -16.34
#